data_AF-A0A068Z1K2-F1
#
_entry.id   AF-A0A068Z1K2-F1
#
_cell.length_a   1.000
_cell.length_b   1.000
_cell.length_c   1.000
_cell.angle_alpha   90.00
_cell.angle_beta   90.00
_cell.angle_gamma   90.00
#
_symmetry.space_group_name_H-M   'P 1'
#
loop_
_entity.id
_entity.type
_entity.pdbx_description
1 polymer ?
#
loop_
_entity_poly.entity_id
_entity_poly.type
_entity_poly.pdbx_seq_one_letter_code
_entity_poly.pdbx_strand_id
1 'polypeptide(L)'
;MTFISYAQNLEDVMLWKALKNVENGFYIDVGANDPVSDSVTHSFYNQGWRGINIEPNCGHFRELVTDRPQDINLNCALNESVGELEIWECDIRGWDTLDKNIVKAHKAEGYKGQWRKVAVRTLADICVEFQPENIHFLKIDVEGSELSVLKGNDWDKYRPWVVVVESTFPNTQTETYLEIEELLIDKNYLFAYADGLNRFYVSIEHQELLPSFKYPPNIFDNYQTFSEFIALKNVEKEMQKFDDFSKVHEASLKRIRDLEHEISLCKNHIEQIYNSTSWRVSAPVRLLGWIINGKNGREQKACLFSRGGSKLIRIFNNNQRLRYYTVITAKKMGLYFVLHKLYLKVLVGSSTRTPFSVNEMLAGQSHAFFSFKSSNSLSLDELHSRIKDELKATKDERGQQ
;
A
#
# COMPACT_ATOMS: atom_id res chain seq x y z
N MET A 1 -21.51 23.65 10.55
CA MET A 1 -20.48 22.94 9.74
C MET A 1 -19.34 23.92 9.50
N THR A 2 -18.11 23.45 9.47
CA THR A 2 -16.93 24.27 9.13
C THR A 2 -16.97 24.60 7.64
N PHE A 3 -16.69 25.86 7.28
CA PHE A 3 -16.59 26.28 5.88
C PHE A 3 -15.32 25.69 5.28
N ILE A 4 -15.41 24.96 4.17
CA ILE A 4 -14.23 24.40 3.49
C ILE A 4 -13.83 25.39 2.41
N SER A 5 -12.61 25.92 2.49
CA SER A 5 -12.05 26.85 1.50
C SER A 5 -11.35 26.10 0.37
N TYR A 6 -11.70 26.44 -0.86
CA TYR A 6 -11.13 25.85 -2.08
C TYR A 6 -10.22 26.83 -2.83
N ALA A 7 -10.26 28.11 -2.44
CA ALA A 7 -9.52 29.18 -3.09
C ALA A 7 -8.02 29.16 -2.76
N GLN A 8 -7.21 29.65 -3.69
CA GLN A 8 -5.74 29.66 -3.57
C GLN A 8 -5.26 30.57 -2.44
N ASN A 9 -5.88 31.74 -2.26
CA ASN A 9 -5.47 32.76 -1.31
C ASN A 9 -6.59 33.15 -0.33
N LEU A 10 -7.48 32.20 -0.02
CA LEU A 10 -8.61 32.35 0.93
C LEU A 10 -9.62 33.43 0.54
N GLU A 11 -9.73 33.76 -0.74
CA GLU A 11 -10.68 34.73 -1.29
C GLU A 11 -12.11 34.35 -0.94
N ASP A 12 -12.41 33.05 -1.01
CA ASP A 12 -13.74 32.51 -0.68
C ASP A 12 -14.09 32.66 0.80
N VAL A 13 -13.12 32.51 1.71
CA VAL A 13 -13.29 32.78 3.14
C VAL A 13 -13.53 34.26 3.36
N MET A 14 -12.78 35.12 2.66
CA MET A 14 -12.91 36.56 2.80
C MET A 14 -14.29 37.04 2.32
N LEU A 15 -14.76 36.52 1.19
CA LEU A 15 -16.13 36.74 0.71
C LEU A 15 -17.16 36.16 1.67
N TRP A 16 -16.94 34.96 2.21
CA TRP A 16 -17.88 34.32 3.14
C TRP A 16 -18.05 35.14 4.43
N LYS A 17 -16.99 35.76 4.94
CA LYS A 17 -17.08 36.68 6.10
C LYS A 17 -18.07 37.81 5.87
N ALA A 18 -18.09 38.37 4.65
CA ALA A 18 -19.00 39.44 4.26
C ALA A 18 -20.41 38.92 3.91
N LEU A 19 -20.51 37.76 3.25
CA LEU A 19 -21.73 37.33 2.55
C LEU A 19 -22.44 36.12 3.17
N LYS A 20 -21.93 35.52 4.26
CA LYS A 20 -22.52 34.30 4.89
C LYS A 20 -24.01 34.39 5.26
N ASN A 21 -24.55 35.60 5.40
CA ASN A 21 -25.96 35.83 5.74
C ASN A 21 -26.87 35.89 4.51
N VAL A 22 -26.31 35.86 3.30
CA VAL A 22 -27.06 35.80 2.05
C VAL A 22 -27.40 34.33 1.75
N GLU A 23 -28.70 34.06 1.61
CA GLU A 23 -29.21 32.75 1.20
C GLU A 23 -29.32 32.69 -0.33
N ASN A 24 -28.86 31.59 -0.94
CA ASN A 24 -28.94 31.35 -2.39
C ASN A 24 -28.41 32.53 -3.23
N GLY A 25 -27.25 33.06 -2.85
CA GLY A 25 -26.65 34.18 -3.55
C GLY A 25 -26.16 33.81 -4.96
N PHE A 26 -25.62 34.82 -5.64
CA PHE A 26 -25.25 34.73 -7.04
C PHE A 26 -23.89 35.34 -7.32
N TYR A 27 -23.07 34.64 -8.10
CA TYR A 27 -21.72 35.07 -8.48
C TYR A 27 -21.52 35.04 -9.99
N ILE A 28 -20.53 35.81 -10.45
CA ILE A 28 -19.96 35.69 -11.78
C ILE A 28 -18.46 35.44 -11.62
N ASP A 29 -17.97 34.39 -12.26
CA ASP A 29 -16.59 33.93 -12.21
C ASP A 29 -15.98 34.01 -13.61
N VAL A 30 -15.14 35.04 -13.83
CA VAL A 30 -14.45 35.27 -15.10
C VAL A 30 -13.04 34.72 -15.00
N GLY A 31 -12.73 33.74 -15.86
CA GLY A 31 -11.54 32.91 -15.70
C GLY A 31 -11.76 31.84 -14.63
N ALA A 32 -12.87 31.10 -14.78
CA ALA A 32 -13.30 30.13 -13.78
C ALA A 32 -12.37 28.90 -13.68
N ASN A 33 -11.62 28.58 -14.74
CA ASN A 33 -10.57 27.55 -14.75
C ASN A 33 -11.00 26.19 -14.17
N ASP A 34 -10.51 25.78 -13.00
CA ASP A 34 -10.80 24.49 -12.38
C ASP A 34 -12.06 24.57 -11.50
N PRO A 35 -13.03 23.64 -11.66
CA PRO A 35 -14.27 23.67 -10.90
C PRO A 35 -14.09 23.38 -9.41
N VAL A 36 -12.93 22.92 -8.94
CA VAL A 36 -12.69 22.53 -7.55
C VAL A 36 -11.42 23.14 -7.00
N SER A 37 -10.28 22.93 -7.67
CA SER A 37 -8.98 23.43 -7.22
C SER A 37 -8.86 24.93 -7.46
N ASP A 38 -8.35 25.66 -6.47
CA ASP A 38 -8.15 27.11 -6.51
C ASP A 38 -9.45 27.90 -6.83
N SER A 39 -10.61 27.27 -6.60
CA SER A 39 -11.91 27.82 -6.97
C SER A 39 -12.48 28.70 -5.86
N VAL A 40 -12.65 29.99 -6.17
CA VAL A 40 -13.29 30.96 -5.26
C VAL A 40 -14.79 30.67 -5.07
N THR A 41 -15.40 29.97 -6.02
CA THR A 41 -16.86 29.78 -6.08
C THR A 41 -17.34 28.40 -5.60
N HIS A 42 -16.46 27.41 -5.45
CA HIS A 42 -16.84 26.03 -5.10
C HIS A 42 -17.55 25.92 -3.74
N SER A 43 -17.02 26.64 -2.75
CA SER A 43 -17.59 26.71 -1.41
C SER A 43 -19.01 27.27 -1.43
N PHE A 44 -19.26 28.31 -2.24
CA PHE A 44 -20.57 28.95 -2.38
C PHE A 44 -21.56 28.03 -3.10
N TYR A 45 -21.13 27.37 -4.19
CA TYR A 45 -21.97 26.43 -4.94
C TYR A 45 -22.50 25.29 -4.07
N ASN A 46 -21.63 24.71 -3.24
CA ASN A 46 -21.98 23.66 -2.27
C ASN A 46 -22.96 24.15 -1.20
N GLN A 47 -23.03 25.46 -0.97
CA GLN A 47 -23.94 26.11 -0.04
C GLN A 47 -25.25 26.58 -0.71
N GLY A 48 -25.51 26.17 -1.96
CA GLY A 48 -26.75 26.48 -2.68
C GLY A 48 -26.71 27.71 -3.57
N TRP A 49 -25.57 28.42 -3.64
CA TRP A 49 -25.40 29.56 -4.53
C TRP A 49 -25.27 29.12 -5.98
N ARG A 50 -25.72 29.95 -6.91
CA ARG A 50 -25.63 29.67 -8.35
C ARG A 50 -24.99 30.83 -9.06
N GLY A 51 -24.29 30.59 -10.15
CA GLY A 51 -23.62 31.68 -10.85
C GLY A 51 -23.39 31.42 -12.32
N ILE A 52 -22.54 32.28 -12.89
CA ILE A 52 -22.06 32.17 -14.25
C ILE A 52 -20.54 31.94 -14.19
N ASN A 53 -20.08 30.84 -14.78
CA ASN A 53 -18.67 30.54 -14.97
C ASN A 53 -18.30 30.81 -16.43
N ILE A 54 -17.28 31.63 -16.65
CA ILE A 54 -16.80 31.98 -17.99
C ILE A 54 -15.37 31.48 -18.16
N GLU A 55 -15.18 30.59 -19.14
CA GLU A 55 -13.90 29.92 -19.38
C GLU A 55 -13.68 29.65 -20.89
N PRO A 56 -12.72 30.33 -21.55
CA PRO A 56 -12.46 30.16 -22.97
C PRO A 56 -11.82 28.80 -23.33
N ASN A 57 -11.07 28.17 -22.42
CA ASN A 57 -10.43 26.88 -22.67
C ASN A 57 -11.48 25.77 -22.74
N CYS A 58 -11.60 25.14 -23.91
CA CYS A 58 -12.59 24.08 -24.15
C CYS A 58 -12.43 22.86 -23.22
N GLY A 59 -11.22 22.60 -22.69
CA GLY A 59 -10.97 21.55 -21.71
C GLY A 59 -11.60 21.89 -20.37
N HIS A 60 -11.17 23.00 -19.79
CA HIS A 60 -11.63 23.50 -18.49
C HIS A 60 -13.14 23.77 -18.49
N PHE A 61 -13.67 24.35 -19.56
CA PHE A 61 -15.11 24.53 -19.74
C PHE A 61 -15.91 23.21 -19.61
N ARG A 62 -15.41 22.10 -20.18
CA ARG A 62 -16.12 20.81 -20.09
C ARG A 62 -16.11 20.24 -18.67
N GLU A 63 -15.05 20.49 -17.92
CA GLU A 63 -14.96 20.14 -16.50
C GLU A 63 -15.98 20.95 -15.70
N LEU A 64 -16.05 22.27 -15.92
CA LEU A 64 -17.07 23.14 -15.32
C LEU A 64 -18.50 22.67 -15.62
N VAL A 65 -18.82 22.33 -16.87
CA VAL A 65 -20.16 21.79 -17.23
C VAL A 65 -20.47 20.48 -16.48
N THR A 66 -19.46 19.65 -16.25
CA THR A 66 -19.62 18.35 -15.59
C THR A 66 -19.81 18.52 -14.08
N ASP A 67 -18.99 19.34 -13.43
CA ASP A 67 -18.95 19.49 -11.98
C ASP A 67 -19.91 20.57 -11.45
N ARG A 68 -20.24 21.57 -12.28
CA ARG A 68 -21.14 22.69 -11.96
C ARG A 68 -22.41 22.71 -12.84
N PRO A 69 -23.19 21.62 -12.91
CA PRO A 69 -24.35 21.54 -13.81
C PRO A 69 -25.51 22.49 -13.47
N GLN A 70 -25.48 23.11 -12.29
CA GLN A 70 -26.51 24.06 -11.85
C GLN A 70 -26.10 25.52 -12.08
N ASP A 71 -24.83 25.76 -12.41
CA ASP A 71 -24.35 27.05 -12.88
C ASP A 71 -24.56 27.17 -14.40
N ILE A 72 -24.56 28.41 -14.86
CA ILE A 72 -24.46 28.71 -16.29
C ILE A 72 -22.96 28.69 -16.63
N ASN A 73 -22.54 27.75 -17.47
CA ASN A 73 -21.15 27.65 -17.91
C ASN A 73 -21.04 28.14 -19.36
N LEU A 74 -20.11 29.05 -19.63
CA LEU A 74 -19.93 29.69 -20.94
C LEU A 74 -18.51 29.50 -21.48
N ASN A 75 -18.41 28.99 -22.71
CA ASN A 75 -17.14 28.81 -23.40
C ASN A 75 -16.79 30.02 -24.27
N CYS A 76 -16.38 31.11 -23.63
CA CYS A 76 -15.95 32.34 -24.28
C CYS A 76 -14.96 33.10 -23.40
N ALA A 77 -14.22 34.04 -23.99
CA ALA A 77 -13.47 35.04 -23.23
C ALA A 77 -14.31 36.32 -23.06
N LEU A 78 -13.97 37.13 -22.06
CA LEU A 78 -14.52 38.48 -21.90
C LEU A 78 -13.54 39.56 -22.31
N ASN A 79 -14.07 40.65 -22.89
CA ASN A 79 -13.30 41.83 -23.26
C ASN A 79 -14.22 43.07 -23.33
N GLU A 80 -13.67 44.22 -23.73
CA GLU A 80 -14.40 45.49 -23.85
C GLU A 80 -15.40 45.54 -25.02
N SER A 81 -15.24 44.63 -26.00
CA SER A 81 -16.13 44.52 -27.16
C SER A 81 -16.31 43.08 -27.62
N VAL A 82 -17.45 42.80 -28.25
CA VAL A 82 -17.76 41.48 -28.83
C VAL A 82 -16.89 41.18 -30.05
N GLY A 83 -16.58 39.89 -30.27
CA GLY A 83 -15.87 39.47 -31.47
C GLY A 83 -15.24 38.09 -31.37
N GLU A 84 -14.11 37.95 -32.06
CA GLU A 84 -13.24 36.78 -32.00
C GLU A 84 -11.82 37.26 -31.75
N LEU A 85 -11.16 36.71 -30.73
CA LEU A 85 -9.75 36.98 -30.43
C LEU A 85 -8.97 35.67 -30.40
N GLU A 86 -7.65 35.81 -30.48
CA GLU A 86 -6.74 34.69 -30.27
C GLU A 86 -6.32 34.69 -28.80
N ILE A 87 -6.53 33.56 -28.11
CA ILE A 87 -5.98 33.28 -26.79
C ILE A 87 -4.80 32.33 -26.93
N TRP A 88 -3.76 32.55 -26.14
CA TRP A 88 -2.65 31.63 -26.04
C TRP A 88 -2.91 30.67 -24.88
N GLU A 89 -3.25 29.43 -25.22
CA GLU A 89 -3.42 28.35 -24.24
C GLU A 89 -2.04 27.84 -23.81
N CYS A 90 -1.69 28.03 -22.54
CA CYS A 90 -0.42 27.60 -21.97
C CYS A 90 -0.49 26.10 -21.63
N ASP A 91 0.67 25.42 -21.67
CA ASP A 91 0.76 24.05 -21.13
C ASP A 91 0.59 24.02 -19.59
N ILE A 92 0.69 25.19 -18.93
CA ILE A 92 0.41 25.37 -17.51
C ILE A 92 -1.04 25.84 -17.34
N ARG A 93 -1.83 25.05 -16.62
CA ARG A 93 -3.22 25.38 -16.30
C ARG A 93 -3.29 26.71 -15.52
N GLY A 94 -4.26 27.55 -15.88
CA GLY A 94 -4.46 28.88 -15.28
C GLY A 94 -3.85 30.00 -16.12
N TRP A 95 -2.77 29.76 -16.88
CA TRP A 95 -2.00 30.82 -17.53
C TRP A 95 -2.43 31.16 -18.97
N ASP A 96 -3.70 30.93 -19.28
CA ASP A 96 -4.23 31.21 -20.62
C ASP A 96 -4.46 32.72 -20.74
N THR A 97 -3.86 33.37 -21.74
CA THR A 97 -3.86 34.84 -21.84
C THR A 97 -4.11 35.35 -23.26
N LEU A 98 -4.78 36.50 -23.35
CA LEU A 98 -4.94 37.29 -24.58
C LEU A 98 -3.76 38.26 -24.80
N ASP A 99 -2.93 38.52 -23.78
CA ASP A 99 -1.86 39.50 -23.85
C ASP A 99 -0.58 38.93 -24.48
N LYS A 100 -0.26 39.43 -25.67
CA LYS A 100 0.94 39.06 -26.43
C LYS A 100 2.24 39.39 -25.71
N ASN A 101 2.27 40.32 -24.78
CA ASN A 101 3.47 40.65 -23.98
C ASN A 101 3.70 39.61 -22.89
N ILE A 102 2.65 39.17 -22.21
CA ILE A 102 2.71 38.06 -21.24
C ILE A 102 3.16 36.78 -21.95
N VAL A 103 2.61 36.48 -23.13
CA VAL A 103 3.07 35.34 -23.96
C VAL A 103 4.57 35.44 -24.32
N LYS A 104 5.08 36.63 -24.62
CA LYS A 104 6.53 36.81 -24.89
C LYS A 104 7.36 36.53 -23.65
N ALA A 105 6.92 36.98 -22.47
CA ALA A 105 7.60 36.72 -21.21
C ALA A 105 7.63 35.21 -20.90
N HIS A 106 6.49 34.53 -20.97
CA HIS A 106 6.42 33.08 -20.77
C HIS A 106 7.27 32.29 -21.76
N LYS A 107 7.29 32.67 -23.04
CA LYS A 107 8.18 32.04 -24.03
C LYS A 107 9.66 32.26 -23.73
N ALA A 108 10.03 33.42 -23.19
CA ALA A 108 11.41 33.70 -22.78
C ALA A 108 11.85 32.83 -21.59
N GLU A 109 10.89 32.45 -20.72
CA GLU A 109 11.09 31.53 -19.60
C GLU A 109 11.03 30.04 -20.00
N GLY A 110 10.73 29.75 -21.28
CA GLY A 110 10.73 28.39 -21.84
C GLY A 110 9.37 27.68 -21.80
N TYR A 111 8.30 28.37 -21.42
CA TYR A 111 6.94 27.83 -21.46
C TYR A 111 6.43 27.72 -22.90
N LYS A 112 5.55 26.75 -23.10
CA LYS A 112 4.96 26.39 -24.38
C LYS A 112 3.45 26.51 -24.30
N GLY A 113 2.84 26.65 -25.48
CA GLY A 113 1.41 26.85 -25.61
C GLY A 113 1.01 27.10 -27.06
N GLN A 114 -0.28 27.15 -27.32
CA GLN A 114 -0.86 27.21 -28.66
C GLN A 114 -1.87 28.35 -28.77
N TRP A 115 -1.84 29.07 -29.89
CA TRP A 115 -2.86 30.07 -30.17
C TRP A 115 -4.15 29.40 -30.64
N ARG A 116 -5.28 29.78 -30.03
CA ARG A 116 -6.61 29.37 -30.45
C ARG A 116 -7.52 30.57 -30.61
N LYS A 117 -8.42 30.50 -31.59
CA LYS A 117 -9.49 31.47 -31.74
C LYS A 117 -10.62 31.14 -30.77
N VAL A 118 -11.08 32.14 -30.05
CA VAL A 118 -12.17 32.03 -29.09
C VAL A 118 -13.20 33.13 -29.32
N ALA A 119 -14.47 32.80 -29.10
CA ALA A 119 -15.54 33.79 -29.10
C ALA A 119 -15.34 34.74 -27.91
N VAL A 120 -15.61 36.02 -28.14
CA VAL A 120 -15.48 37.08 -27.15
C VAL A 120 -16.81 37.78 -26.96
N ARG A 121 -17.18 37.95 -25.69
CA ARG A 121 -18.37 38.69 -25.26
C ARG A 121 -17.98 39.81 -24.31
N THR A 122 -18.90 40.74 -24.09
CA THR A 122 -18.77 41.70 -22.99
C THR A 122 -19.50 41.19 -21.75
N LEU A 123 -19.09 41.65 -20.56
CA LEU A 123 -19.79 41.33 -19.32
C LEU A 123 -21.25 41.84 -19.37
N ALA A 124 -21.45 43.02 -19.97
CA ALA A 124 -22.79 43.58 -20.19
C ALA A 124 -23.69 42.65 -21.01
N ASP A 125 -23.18 42.07 -22.10
CA ASP A 125 -23.97 41.17 -22.96
C ASP A 125 -24.41 39.90 -22.24
N ILE A 126 -23.55 39.35 -21.38
CA ILE A 126 -23.89 38.19 -20.55
C ILE A 126 -24.97 38.58 -19.54
N CYS A 127 -24.81 39.70 -18.84
CA CYS A 127 -25.80 40.17 -17.88
C CYS A 127 -27.15 40.52 -18.55
N VAL A 128 -27.15 41.01 -19.80
CA VAL A 128 -28.38 41.23 -20.58
C VAL A 128 -29.08 39.92 -20.92
N GLU A 129 -28.34 38.86 -21.26
CA GLU A 129 -28.91 37.57 -21.62
C GLU A 129 -29.51 36.86 -20.40
N PHE A 130 -28.77 36.79 -19.29
CA PHE A 130 -29.16 35.99 -18.12
C PHE A 130 -29.92 36.78 -17.06
N GLN A 131 -29.89 38.12 -17.12
CA GLN A 131 -30.65 39.04 -16.26
C GLN A 131 -30.58 38.67 -14.78
N PRO A 132 -29.36 38.58 -14.19
CA PRO A 132 -29.24 38.30 -12.77
C PRO A 132 -29.89 39.43 -11.95
N GLU A 133 -30.73 39.06 -10.97
CA GLU A 133 -31.41 40.03 -10.11
C GLU A 133 -30.42 40.75 -9.19
N ASN A 134 -29.51 39.99 -8.58
CA ASN A 134 -28.43 40.49 -7.75
C ASN A 134 -27.14 39.78 -8.15
N ILE A 135 -26.03 40.52 -8.22
CA ILE A 135 -24.69 39.94 -8.36
C ILE A 135 -23.98 40.21 -7.03
N HIS A 136 -23.80 39.19 -6.21
CA HIS A 136 -23.25 39.37 -4.87
C HIS A 136 -21.73 39.49 -4.92
N PHE A 137 -21.08 38.76 -5.83
CA PHE A 137 -19.70 39.06 -6.18
C PHE A 137 -19.36 38.73 -7.64
N LEU A 138 -18.38 39.46 -8.15
CA LEU A 138 -17.74 39.25 -9.44
C LEU A 138 -16.26 38.96 -9.19
N LYS A 139 -15.77 37.78 -9.61
CA LYS A 139 -14.34 37.44 -9.62
C LYS A 139 -13.79 37.56 -11.03
N ILE A 140 -12.65 38.21 -11.19
CA ILE A 140 -11.95 38.38 -12.47
C ILE A 140 -10.47 38.04 -12.29
N ASP A 141 -10.01 37.12 -13.10
CA ASP A 141 -8.63 36.62 -13.15
C ASP A 141 -8.47 36.01 -14.54
N VAL A 142 -7.90 36.79 -15.45
CA VAL A 142 -7.82 36.47 -16.88
C VAL A 142 -6.42 36.75 -17.42
N GLU A 143 -5.44 36.63 -16.54
CA GLU A 143 -4.00 36.70 -16.83
C GLU A 143 -3.65 37.94 -17.67
N GLY A 144 -3.98 39.13 -17.16
CA GLY A 144 -3.57 40.43 -17.69
C GLY A 144 -4.61 41.16 -18.55
N SER A 145 -5.83 40.62 -18.67
CA SER A 145 -6.94 41.24 -19.42
C SER A 145 -8.04 41.82 -18.52
N GLU A 146 -7.80 41.96 -17.22
CA GLU A 146 -8.80 42.30 -16.20
C GLU A 146 -9.46 43.66 -16.49
N LEU A 147 -8.66 44.67 -16.84
CA LEU A 147 -9.16 46.00 -17.19
C LEU A 147 -10.10 45.97 -18.39
N SER A 148 -9.78 45.16 -19.42
CA SER A 148 -10.62 45.01 -20.61
C SER A 148 -11.97 44.37 -20.27
N VAL A 149 -11.99 43.37 -19.38
CA VAL A 149 -13.23 42.77 -18.88
C VAL A 149 -14.09 43.82 -18.17
N LEU A 150 -13.49 44.62 -17.29
CA LEU A 150 -14.19 45.67 -16.53
C LEU A 150 -14.75 46.77 -17.44
N LYS A 151 -14.03 47.15 -18.50
CA LYS A 151 -14.51 48.12 -19.52
C LYS A 151 -15.70 47.59 -20.32
N GLY A 152 -15.87 46.28 -20.42
CA GLY A 152 -16.99 45.63 -21.09
C GLY A 152 -18.27 45.55 -20.25
N ASN A 153 -18.33 46.14 -19.06
CA ASN A 153 -19.54 46.12 -18.24
C ASN A 153 -20.38 47.41 -18.38
N ASP A 154 -21.69 47.26 -18.22
CA ASP A 154 -22.61 48.37 -17.99
C ASP A 154 -22.78 48.55 -16.48
N TRP A 155 -21.95 49.43 -15.93
CA TRP A 155 -21.86 49.70 -14.51
C TRP A 155 -23.08 50.47 -13.97
N ASP A 156 -23.83 51.18 -14.81
CA ASP A 156 -25.05 51.85 -14.34
C ASP A 156 -26.19 50.85 -14.11
N LYS A 157 -26.11 49.67 -14.73
CA LYS A 157 -27.15 48.64 -14.68
C LYS A 157 -26.77 47.39 -13.90
N TYR A 158 -25.56 46.87 -14.07
CA TYR A 158 -25.12 45.60 -13.47
C TYR A 158 -24.03 45.86 -12.44
N ARG A 159 -24.45 45.85 -11.17
CA ARG A 159 -23.66 46.29 -10.01
C ARG A 159 -23.38 45.12 -9.05
N PRO A 160 -22.24 44.42 -9.20
CA PRO A 160 -21.80 43.47 -8.20
C PRO A 160 -21.59 44.12 -6.83
N TRP A 161 -22.03 43.49 -5.73
CA TRP A 161 -21.81 44.06 -4.39
C TRP A 161 -20.33 44.09 -4.04
N VAL A 162 -19.61 43.02 -4.40
CA VAL A 162 -18.16 42.90 -4.26
C VAL A 162 -17.53 42.56 -5.61
N VAL A 163 -16.46 43.26 -5.97
CA VAL A 163 -15.63 42.96 -7.14
C VAL A 163 -14.26 42.51 -6.64
N VAL A 164 -13.84 41.32 -7.05
CA VAL A 164 -12.54 40.72 -6.72
C VAL A 164 -11.75 40.60 -8.01
N VAL A 165 -10.58 41.23 -8.07
CA VAL A 165 -9.78 41.28 -9.30
C VAL A 165 -8.34 40.91 -8.99
N GLU A 166 -7.78 39.97 -9.73
CA GLU A 166 -6.35 39.72 -9.69
C GLU A 166 -5.61 41.00 -10.14
N SER A 167 -4.61 41.41 -9.37
CA SER A 167 -4.03 42.75 -9.46
C SER A 167 -2.51 42.72 -9.47
N THR A 168 -1.92 41.62 -9.95
CA THR A 168 -0.47 41.47 -10.12
C THR A 168 -0.14 41.12 -11.56
N PHE A 169 1.02 41.55 -12.02
CA PHE A 169 1.57 41.03 -13.27
C PHE A 169 1.76 39.51 -13.12
N PRO A 170 1.29 38.69 -14.09
CA PRO A 170 1.26 37.24 -13.97
C PRO A 170 2.52 36.63 -13.39
N ASN A 171 2.34 35.78 -12.38
CA ASN A 171 3.41 35.04 -11.70
C ASN A 171 4.48 35.91 -11.02
N THR A 172 4.13 37.15 -10.65
CA THR A 172 5.01 38.05 -9.88
C THR A 172 4.27 38.72 -8.73
N GLN A 173 5.00 39.38 -7.85
CA GLN A 173 4.43 40.26 -6.81
C GLN A 173 4.33 41.72 -7.29
N THR A 174 4.49 41.96 -8.59
CA THR A 174 4.43 43.32 -9.15
C THR A 174 2.97 43.71 -9.30
N GLU A 175 2.51 44.67 -8.51
CA GLU A 175 1.11 45.10 -8.54
C GLU A 175 0.76 45.88 -9.84
N THR A 176 -0.39 45.58 -10.43
CA THR A 176 -0.92 46.17 -11.69
C THR A 176 -2.37 46.61 -11.54
N TYR A 177 -2.70 47.37 -10.49
CA TYR A 177 -4.08 47.75 -10.16
C TYR A 177 -4.48 49.19 -10.49
N LEU A 178 -3.54 50.09 -10.79
CA LEU A 178 -3.83 51.53 -10.81
C LEU A 178 -5.01 51.89 -11.74
N GLU A 179 -4.99 51.41 -12.99
CA GLU A 179 -6.06 51.68 -13.96
C GLU A 179 -7.38 50.98 -13.59
N ILE A 180 -7.29 49.80 -12.97
CA ILE A 180 -8.45 49.03 -12.48
C ILE A 180 -9.13 49.78 -11.33
N GLU A 181 -8.33 50.26 -10.38
CA GLU A 181 -8.78 51.01 -9.21
C GLU A 181 -9.38 52.35 -9.60
N GLU A 182 -8.72 53.10 -10.49
CA GLU A 182 -9.26 54.36 -11.02
C GLU A 182 -10.63 54.16 -11.66
N LEU A 183 -10.79 53.12 -12.49
CA LEU A 183 -12.07 52.79 -13.12
C LEU A 183 -13.13 52.41 -12.08
N LEU A 184 -12.82 51.54 -11.11
CA LEU A 184 -13.79 51.11 -10.11
C LEU A 184 -14.19 52.26 -9.17
N ILE A 185 -13.26 53.14 -8.78
CA ILE A 185 -13.54 54.33 -7.99
C ILE A 185 -14.46 55.29 -8.76
N ASP A 186 -14.19 55.54 -10.05
CA ASP A 186 -15.08 56.34 -10.92
C ASP A 186 -16.50 55.75 -10.99
N LYS A 187 -16.62 54.43 -10.86
CA LYS A 187 -17.91 53.72 -10.81
C LYS A 187 -18.50 53.56 -9.41
N ASN A 188 -18.05 54.36 -8.44
CA ASN A 188 -18.51 54.38 -7.05
C ASN A 188 -18.26 53.07 -6.28
N TYR A 189 -17.11 52.45 -6.48
CA TYR A 189 -16.63 51.36 -5.63
C TYR A 189 -15.59 51.88 -4.65
N LEU A 190 -15.60 51.27 -3.47
CA LEU A 190 -14.70 51.56 -2.37
C LEU A 190 -13.69 50.42 -2.27
N PHE A 191 -12.40 50.76 -2.27
CA PHE A 191 -11.36 49.79 -1.96
C PHE A 191 -11.57 49.23 -0.56
N ALA A 192 -11.63 47.91 -0.45
CA ALA A 192 -11.97 47.20 0.80
C ALA A 192 -10.78 46.43 1.37
N TYR A 193 -10.08 45.66 0.54
CA TYR A 193 -9.00 44.78 0.98
C TYR A 193 -8.06 44.39 -0.17
N ALA A 194 -6.82 44.06 0.16
CA ALA A 194 -5.86 43.45 -0.75
C ALA A 194 -5.15 42.30 -0.01
N ASP A 195 -5.06 41.15 -0.65
CA ASP A 195 -4.45 39.94 -0.08
C ASP A 195 -3.01 39.68 -0.58
N GLY A 196 -2.49 40.60 -1.41
CA GLY A 196 -1.18 40.51 -2.06
C GLY A 196 -1.22 39.91 -3.49
N LEU A 197 -2.36 39.37 -3.91
CA LEU A 197 -2.62 38.85 -5.25
C LEU A 197 -3.86 39.54 -5.85
N ASN A 198 -4.97 39.52 -5.13
CA ASN A 198 -6.25 40.11 -5.47
C ASN A 198 -6.51 41.40 -4.71
N ARG A 199 -7.35 42.23 -5.31
CA ARG A 199 -7.96 43.39 -4.65
C ARG A 199 -9.48 43.26 -4.65
N PHE A 200 -10.06 43.69 -3.54
CA PHE A 200 -11.48 43.61 -3.24
C PHE A 200 -12.05 45.03 -3.19
N TYR A 201 -13.13 45.23 -3.93
CA TYR A 201 -13.84 46.50 -4.03
C TYR A 201 -15.30 46.28 -3.69
N VAL A 202 -15.87 47.14 -2.86
CA VAL A 202 -17.27 47.07 -2.43
C VAL A 202 -18.04 48.23 -3.05
N SER A 203 -19.20 47.95 -3.64
CA SER A 203 -20.08 48.99 -4.20
C SER A 203 -20.56 49.94 -3.10
N ILE A 204 -20.71 51.23 -3.39
CA ILE A 204 -21.15 52.22 -2.39
C ILE A 204 -22.53 51.89 -1.77
N GLU A 205 -23.39 51.22 -2.54
CA GLU A 205 -24.70 50.73 -2.12
C GLU A 205 -24.63 49.66 -1.03
N HIS A 206 -23.48 48.98 -0.93
CA HIS A 206 -23.21 47.88 0.00
C HIS A 206 -22.04 48.17 0.94
N GLN A 207 -21.79 49.45 1.24
CA GLN A 207 -20.70 49.88 2.12
C GLN A 207 -20.77 49.25 3.53
N GLU A 208 -21.93 48.73 3.97
CA GLU A 208 -22.09 47.97 5.20
C GLU A 208 -21.24 46.69 5.24
N LEU A 209 -20.74 46.20 4.10
CA LEU A 209 -19.85 45.04 4.01
C LEU A 209 -18.39 45.35 4.36
N LEU A 210 -17.96 46.62 4.24
CA LEU A 210 -16.57 47.04 4.48
C LEU A 210 -15.97 46.57 5.83
N PRO A 211 -16.70 46.60 6.97
CA PRO A 211 -16.15 46.13 8.24
C PRO A 211 -15.67 44.68 8.21
N SER A 212 -16.26 43.82 7.39
CA SER A 212 -15.86 42.43 7.24
C SER A 212 -14.48 42.27 6.60
N PHE A 213 -14.07 43.23 5.76
CA PHE A 213 -12.80 43.26 5.02
C PHE A 213 -11.64 43.91 5.79
N LYS A 214 -11.89 44.40 7.01
CA LYS A 214 -10.88 45.11 7.81
C LYS A 214 -9.64 44.26 8.14
N TYR A 215 -9.82 42.95 8.31
CA TYR A 215 -8.75 42.04 8.70
C TYR A 215 -8.78 40.76 7.85
N PRO A 216 -7.61 40.16 7.57
CA PRO A 216 -7.53 38.90 6.85
C PRO A 216 -8.32 37.78 7.55
N PRO A 217 -8.65 36.69 6.82
CA PRO A 217 -9.13 35.46 7.44
C PRO A 217 -8.24 35.02 8.61
N ASN A 218 -8.86 34.68 9.74
CA ASN A 218 -8.15 34.33 10.97
C ASN A 218 -8.95 33.29 11.78
N ILE A 219 -8.45 32.97 12.99
CA ILE A 219 -9.01 31.92 13.85
C ILE A 219 -10.50 32.09 14.20
N PHE A 220 -11.07 33.29 14.06
CA PHE A 220 -12.47 33.57 14.35
C PHE A 220 -13.42 33.24 13.18
N ASP A 221 -12.88 32.91 12.01
CA ASP A 221 -13.67 32.75 10.77
C ASP A 221 -14.15 31.29 10.54
N ASN A 222 -13.71 30.35 11.38
CA ASN A 222 -14.18 28.95 11.41
C ASN A 222 -14.22 28.26 10.03
N TYR A 223 -13.08 28.30 9.34
CA TYR A 223 -12.86 27.61 8.07
C TYR A 223 -11.79 26.53 8.19
N GLN A 224 -11.73 25.68 7.16
CA GLN A 224 -10.70 24.68 6.93
C GLN A 224 -10.32 24.72 5.46
N THR A 225 -9.04 24.64 5.12
CA THR A 225 -8.63 24.55 3.70
C THR A 225 -8.99 23.19 3.11
N PHE A 226 -9.22 23.14 1.80
CA PHE A 226 -9.51 21.89 1.10
C PHE A 226 -8.36 20.88 1.23
N SER A 227 -7.11 21.34 1.20
CA SER A 227 -5.93 20.51 1.46
C SER A 227 -5.95 19.86 2.84
N GLU A 228 -6.30 20.61 3.89
CA GLU A 228 -6.43 20.06 5.25
C GLU A 228 -7.59 19.08 5.35
N PHE A 229 -8.73 19.41 4.73
CA PHE A 229 -9.89 18.52 4.68
C PHE A 229 -9.56 17.17 4.03
N ILE A 230 -8.90 17.18 2.87
CA ILE A 230 -8.48 15.97 2.16
C ILE A 230 -7.43 15.20 2.98
N ALA A 231 -6.47 15.88 3.60
CA ALA A 231 -5.47 15.24 4.46
C ALA A 231 -6.14 14.49 5.63
N LEU A 232 -7.11 15.11 6.32
CA LEU A 232 -7.86 14.47 7.39
C LEU A 232 -8.67 13.27 6.88
N LYS A 233 -9.34 13.39 5.73
CA LYS A 233 -10.09 12.28 5.13
C LYS A 233 -9.20 11.10 4.76
N ASN A 234 -8.00 11.36 4.29
CA ASN A 234 -7.01 10.32 4.00
C ASN A 234 -6.54 9.64 5.28
N VAL A 235 -6.26 10.40 6.35
CA VAL A 235 -5.90 9.85 7.66
C VAL A 235 -7.03 8.97 8.22
N GLU A 236 -8.28 9.43 8.19
CA GLU A 236 -9.44 8.64 8.63
C GLU A 236 -9.54 7.31 7.87
N LYS A 237 -9.31 7.33 6.56
CA LYS A 237 -9.34 6.14 5.71
C LYS A 237 -8.21 5.16 6.03
N GLU A 238 -7.00 5.66 6.26
CA GLU A 238 -5.87 4.81 6.64
C GLU A 238 -6.02 4.25 8.07
N MET A 239 -6.56 5.02 9.00
CA MET A 239 -6.92 4.52 10.34
C MET A 239 -7.93 3.38 10.27
N GLN A 240 -8.97 3.52 9.44
CA GLN A 240 -9.96 2.45 9.23
C GLN A 240 -9.31 1.17 8.69
N LYS A 241 -8.42 1.28 7.71
CA LYS A 241 -7.67 0.13 7.17
C LYS A 241 -6.79 -0.51 8.24
N PHE A 242 -6.13 0.29 9.07
CA PHE A 242 -5.29 -0.19 10.15
C PHE A 242 -6.11 -0.98 11.18
N ASP A 243 -7.28 -0.48 11.58
CA ASP A 243 -8.17 -1.16 12.50
C ASP A 243 -8.65 -2.50 11.94
N ASP A 244 -8.98 -2.55 10.65
CA ASP A 244 -9.41 -3.77 9.99
C ASP A 244 -8.26 -4.78 9.85
N PHE A 245 -7.05 -4.31 9.55
CA PHE A 245 -5.85 -5.17 9.55
C PHE A 245 -5.54 -5.71 10.95
N SER A 246 -5.67 -4.88 11.99
CA SER A 246 -5.45 -5.27 13.38
C SER A 246 -6.39 -6.41 13.80
N LYS A 247 -7.69 -6.32 13.46
CA LYS A 247 -8.66 -7.40 13.72
C LYS A 247 -8.29 -8.71 13.02
N VAL A 248 -7.86 -8.63 11.76
CA VAL A 248 -7.41 -9.82 11.00
C VAL A 248 -6.15 -10.42 11.62
N HIS A 249 -5.22 -9.58 12.06
CA HIS A 249 -4.00 -10.00 12.74
C HIS A 249 -4.32 -10.72 14.06
N GLU A 250 -5.20 -10.16 14.90
CA GLU A 250 -5.64 -10.79 16.14
C GLU A 250 -6.35 -12.13 15.91
N ALA A 251 -7.23 -12.21 14.92
CA ALA A 251 -7.89 -13.46 14.54
C ALA A 251 -6.89 -14.52 14.06
N SER A 252 -5.87 -14.11 13.30
CA SER A 252 -4.80 -14.99 12.84
C SER A 252 -3.94 -15.50 14.00
N LEU A 253 -3.57 -14.62 14.95
CA LEU A 253 -2.86 -15.01 16.16
C LEU A 253 -3.66 -16.02 16.99
N LYS A 254 -4.98 -15.83 17.12
CA LYS A 254 -5.85 -16.81 17.79
C LYS A 254 -5.83 -18.16 17.08
N ARG A 255 -5.95 -18.17 15.74
CA ARG A 255 -5.91 -19.41 14.95
C ARG A 255 -4.57 -20.14 15.07
N ILE A 256 -3.45 -19.42 15.10
CA ILE A 256 -2.13 -20.00 15.32
C ILE A 256 -2.07 -20.70 16.68
N ARG A 257 -2.54 -20.05 17.75
CA ARG A 257 -2.58 -20.66 19.10
C ARG A 257 -3.46 -21.92 19.14
N ASP A 258 -4.61 -21.89 18.48
CA ASP A 258 -5.51 -23.06 18.40
C ASP A 258 -4.82 -24.23 17.68
N LEU A 259 -4.14 -23.96 16.56
CA LEU A 259 -3.37 -24.97 15.81
C LEU A 259 -2.18 -25.51 16.61
N GLU A 260 -1.46 -24.66 17.35
CA GLU A 260 -0.37 -25.09 18.24
C GLU A 260 -0.89 -26.03 19.34
N HIS A 261 -2.07 -25.72 19.89
CA HIS A 261 -2.74 -26.57 20.86
C HIS A 261 -3.14 -27.92 20.25
N GLU A 262 -3.77 -27.94 19.06
CA GLU A 262 -4.13 -29.16 18.33
C GLU A 262 -2.90 -30.02 18.02
N ILE A 263 -1.80 -29.42 17.57
CA ILE A 263 -0.53 -30.11 17.31
C ILE A 263 0.01 -30.74 18.59
N SER A 264 -0.04 -30.02 19.72
CA SER A 264 0.39 -30.53 21.02
C SER A 264 -0.44 -31.74 21.47
N LEU A 265 -1.77 -31.67 21.33
CA LEU A 265 -2.66 -32.79 21.62
C LEU A 265 -2.40 -34.00 20.73
N CYS A 266 -2.22 -33.79 19.42
CA CYS A 266 -1.90 -34.85 18.48
C CYS A 266 -0.57 -35.52 18.82
N LYS A 267 0.48 -34.74 19.16
CA LYS A 267 1.77 -35.28 19.61
C LYS A 267 1.62 -36.15 20.85
N ASN A 268 0.89 -35.67 21.86
CA ASN A 268 0.63 -36.43 23.08
C ASN A 268 -0.14 -37.73 22.80
N HIS A 269 -1.16 -37.69 21.93
CA HIS A 269 -1.93 -38.88 21.56
C HIS A 269 -1.06 -39.91 20.82
N ILE A 270 -0.22 -39.43 19.89
CA ILE A 270 0.75 -40.27 19.19
C ILE A 270 1.72 -40.94 20.18
N GLU A 271 2.27 -40.19 21.14
CA GLU A 271 3.14 -40.74 22.19
C GLU A 271 2.42 -41.79 23.05
N GLN A 272 1.15 -41.56 23.40
CA GLN A 272 0.33 -42.54 24.13
C GLN A 272 0.14 -43.83 23.32
N ILE A 273 -0.16 -43.73 22.02
CA ILE A 273 -0.25 -44.89 21.12
C ILE A 273 1.08 -45.63 21.10
N TYR A 274 2.20 -44.94 20.87
CA TYR A 274 3.52 -45.56 20.80
C TYR A 274 3.93 -46.25 22.11
N ASN A 275 3.50 -45.73 23.25
CA ASN A 275 3.77 -46.29 24.58
C ASN A 275 2.79 -47.39 25.01
N SER A 276 1.68 -47.58 24.29
CA SER A 276 0.65 -48.58 24.63
C SER A 276 1.16 -50.02 24.55
N THR A 277 0.60 -50.90 25.37
CA THR A 277 0.94 -52.33 25.41
C THR A 277 0.66 -53.01 24.07
N SER A 278 -0.46 -52.68 23.43
CA SER A 278 -0.80 -53.18 22.09
C SER A 278 0.26 -52.79 21.06
N TRP A 279 0.77 -51.55 21.09
CA TRP A 279 1.79 -51.09 20.15
C TRP A 279 3.17 -51.72 20.41
N ARG A 280 3.50 -52.01 21.66
CA ARG A 280 4.74 -52.71 22.02
C ARG A 280 4.70 -54.19 21.62
N VAL A 281 3.56 -54.85 21.79
CA VAL A 281 3.38 -56.29 21.48
C VAL A 281 3.36 -56.54 19.97
N SER A 282 2.72 -55.67 19.19
CA SER A 282 2.62 -55.83 17.72
C SER A 282 3.79 -55.20 16.94
N ALA A 283 4.79 -54.64 17.62
CA ALA A 283 5.98 -54.04 17.00
C ALA A 283 6.78 -55.00 16.08
N PRO A 284 7.01 -56.28 16.44
CA PRO A 284 7.72 -57.22 15.56
C PRO A 284 6.96 -57.52 14.27
N VAL A 285 5.62 -57.65 14.36
CA VAL A 285 4.73 -57.92 13.22
C VAL A 285 4.67 -56.72 12.28
N ARG A 286 4.60 -55.49 12.82
CA ARG A 286 4.66 -54.26 12.01
C ARG A 286 6.01 -54.04 11.35
N LEU A 287 7.12 -54.39 12.01
CA LEU A 287 8.46 -54.33 11.42
C LEU A 287 8.59 -55.30 10.24
N LEU A 288 8.06 -56.52 10.39
CA LEU A 288 7.96 -57.51 9.30
C LEU A 288 7.09 -56.99 8.16
N GLY A 289 5.90 -56.44 8.46
CA GLY A 289 5.02 -55.82 7.46
C GLY A 289 5.67 -54.66 6.71
N TRP A 290 6.45 -53.81 7.39
CA TRP A 290 7.21 -52.72 6.75
C TRP A 290 8.38 -53.23 5.91
N ILE A 291 9.05 -54.31 6.30
CA ILE A 291 10.12 -54.93 5.49
C ILE A 291 9.54 -55.61 4.24
N ILE A 292 8.32 -56.14 4.34
CA ILE A 292 7.61 -56.79 3.23
C ILE A 292 6.99 -55.75 2.27
N ASN A 293 6.34 -54.70 2.80
CA ASN A 293 5.67 -53.66 2.00
C ASN A 293 6.58 -52.46 1.63
N GLY A 294 7.70 -52.26 2.34
CA GLY A 294 8.66 -51.16 2.13
C GLY A 294 9.53 -51.28 0.88
N LYS A 295 9.13 -52.13 -0.08
CA LYS A 295 9.68 -52.12 -1.44
C LYS A 295 9.09 -50.99 -2.30
N ASN A 296 7.98 -50.37 -1.91
CA ASN A 296 7.37 -49.26 -2.66
C ASN A 296 7.29 -47.98 -1.81
N GLY A 297 8.24 -47.05 -2.01
CA GLY A 297 8.20 -45.71 -1.40
C GLY A 297 9.59 -45.23 -0.97
N ARG A 298 10.22 -44.37 -1.77
CA ARG A 298 11.65 -44.04 -1.69
C ARG A 298 12.02 -42.82 -0.81
N GLU A 299 11.09 -42.15 -0.12
CA GLU A 299 11.39 -40.79 0.39
C GLU A 299 11.18 -40.49 1.88
N GLN A 300 10.90 -41.46 2.75
CA GLN A 300 10.93 -41.20 4.21
C GLN A 300 11.83 -42.19 4.94
N LYS A 301 13.14 -41.95 4.87
CA LYS A 301 14.17 -42.75 5.55
C LYS A 301 15.18 -41.87 6.30
N ALA A 302 14.73 -41.05 7.24
CA ALA A 302 15.61 -40.45 8.24
C ALA A 302 14.81 -39.78 9.36
N CYS A 303 14.27 -40.58 10.30
CA CYS A 303 14.09 -40.18 11.71
C CYS A 303 13.28 -41.26 12.43
N LEU A 304 13.95 -42.12 13.21
CA LEU A 304 13.41 -42.90 14.35
C LEU A 304 14.41 -43.98 14.83
N PHE A 305 15.50 -44.21 14.10
CA PHE A 305 16.66 -44.96 14.61
C PHE A 305 17.66 -44.03 15.30
N SER A 306 17.42 -43.67 16.57
CA SER A 306 18.51 -43.09 17.37
C SER A 306 18.59 -43.53 18.84
N ARG A 307 17.61 -44.22 19.44
CA ARG A 307 17.77 -44.70 20.84
C ARG A 307 17.26 -46.11 21.18
N GLY A 308 16.30 -46.67 20.43
CA GLY A 308 15.72 -48.00 20.75
C GLY A 308 16.48 -49.20 20.17
N GLY A 309 16.99 -49.09 18.95
CA GLY A 309 17.59 -50.22 18.22
C GLY A 309 18.88 -50.76 18.83
N SER A 310 19.73 -49.88 19.36
CA SER A 310 21.01 -50.25 20.00
C SER A 310 20.80 -51.06 21.28
N LYS A 311 19.73 -50.79 22.04
CA LYS A 311 19.42 -51.52 23.29
C LYS A 311 18.93 -52.95 23.03
N LEU A 312 18.12 -53.13 21.98
CA LEU A 312 17.66 -54.46 21.54
C LEU A 312 18.81 -55.30 20.97
N ILE A 313 19.70 -54.70 20.18
CA ILE A 313 20.91 -55.38 19.67
C ILE A 313 21.83 -55.81 20.83
N ARG A 314 21.96 -54.98 21.88
CA ARG A 314 22.78 -55.29 23.05
C ARG A 314 22.22 -56.44 23.90
N ILE A 315 20.89 -56.49 24.10
CA ILE A 315 20.22 -57.59 24.81
C ILE A 315 20.34 -58.90 24.02
N PHE A 316 20.18 -58.82 22.69
CA PHE A 316 20.37 -59.97 21.80
C PHE A 316 21.82 -60.47 21.79
N ASN A 317 22.79 -59.55 21.87
CA ASN A 317 24.21 -59.88 21.89
C ASN A 317 24.68 -60.53 23.20
N ASN A 318 24.09 -60.16 24.33
CA ASN A 318 24.53 -60.67 25.64
C ASN A 318 23.93 -62.04 26.02
N ASN A 319 23.03 -62.61 25.21
CA ASN A 319 22.36 -63.87 25.54
C ASN A 319 22.64 -64.95 24.48
N GLN A 320 23.64 -65.80 24.75
CA GLN A 320 24.11 -66.86 23.84
C GLN A 320 23.02 -67.87 23.44
N ARG A 321 22.07 -68.18 24.33
CA ARG A 321 20.96 -69.11 24.01
C ARG A 321 19.99 -68.51 22.99
N LEU A 322 19.68 -67.22 23.12
CA LEU A 322 18.83 -66.49 22.16
C LEU A 322 19.49 -66.44 20.77
N ARG A 323 20.80 -66.23 20.69
CA ARG A 323 21.55 -66.31 19.43
C ARG A 323 21.44 -67.69 18.79
N TYR A 324 21.64 -68.76 19.57
CA TYR A 324 21.59 -70.15 19.09
C TYR A 324 20.21 -70.53 18.52
N TYR A 325 19.13 -70.27 19.27
CA TYR A 325 17.78 -70.59 18.80
C TYR A 325 17.34 -69.76 17.60
N THR A 326 17.79 -68.51 17.50
CA THR A 326 17.46 -67.64 16.35
C THR A 326 18.13 -68.15 15.07
N VAL A 327 19.40 -68.58 15.15
CA VAL A 327 20.12 -69.17 14.00
C VAL A 327 19.47 -70.48 13.54
N ILE A 328 19.06 -71.35 14.47
CA ILE A 328 18.38 -72.61 14.15
C ILE A 328 17.02 -72.37 13.49
N THR A 329 16.22 -71.47 14.06
CA THR A 329 14.86 -71.19 13.57
C THR A 329 14.91 -70.58 12.18
N ALA A 330 15.86 -69.68 11.93
CA ALA A 330 16.06 -69.09 10.62
C ALA A 330 16.62 -70.06 9.56
N LYS A 331 17.49 -71.00 9.96
CA LYS A 331 17.94 -72.07 9.06
C LYS A 331 16.77 -72.96 8.64
N LYS A 332 15.84 -73.27 9.56
CA LYS A 332 14.60 -74.00 9.25
C LYS A 332 13.62 -73.23 8.36
N MET A 333 13.59 -71.90 8.45
CA MET A 333 12.68 -71.04 7.69
C MET A 333 13.23 -70.56 6.34
N GLY A 334 14.43 -70.98 5.92
CA GLY A 334 15.01 -70.59 4.62
C GLY A 334 15.41 -69.11 4.52
N LEU A 335 15.44 -68.36 5.62
CA LEU A 335 15.74 -66.92 5.70
C LEU A 335 17.25 -66.61 5.70
N TYR A 336 18.02 -67.41 4.97
CA TYR A 336 19.50 -67.48 4.98
C TYR A 336 20.19 -66.14 4.66
N PHE A 337 19.73 -65.46 3.62
CA PHE A 337 20.40 -64.26 3.10
C PHE A 337 20.22 -63.02 4.00
N VAL A 338 19.10 -62.96 4.73
CA VAL A 338 18.72 -61.82 5.57
C VAL A 338 19.50 -61.82 6.88
N LEU A 339 19.72 -62.99 7.47
CA LEU A 339 20.48 -63.12 8.72
C LEU A 339 21.99 -63.00 8.53
N HIS A 340 22.55 -63.47 7.42
CA HIS A 340 23.98 -63.30 7.15
C HIS A 340 24.39 -61.82 7.12
N LYS A 341 23.57 -60.95 6.49
CA LYS A 341 23.79 -59.49 6.50
C LYS A 341 23.57 -58.83 7.86
N LEU A 342 22.58 -59.28 8.62
CA LEU A 342 22.29 -58.71 9.95
C LEU A 342 23.37 -59.10 10.97
N TYR A 343 23.84 -60.34 10.92
CA TYR A 343 24.82 -60.91 11.85
C TYR A 343 26.24 -60.39 11.60
N LEU A 344 26.64 -60.20 10.33
CA LEU A 344 27.93 -59.57 9.97
C LEU A 344 28.00 -58.10 10.40
N LYS A 345 26.90 -57.33 10.30
CA LYS A 345 26.85 -55.94 10.78
C LYS A 345 26.97 -55.81 12.30
N VAL A 346 26.56 -56.84 13.04
CA VAL A 346 26.58 -56.85 14.51
C VAL A 346 27.94 -57.31 15.06
N LEU A 347 28.67 -58.16 14.34
CA LEU A 347 30.04 -58.58 14.69
C LEU A 347 31.10 -57.52 14.37
N VAL A 348 30.93 -56.76 13.28
CA VAL A 348 31.88 -55.68 12.91
C VAL A 348 31.63 -54.38 13.71
N GLY A 349 30.50 -54.30 14.43
CA GLY A 349 30.00 -53.03 14.99
C GLY A 349 30.02 -52.86 16.52
N SER A 350 30.49 -53.82 17.33
CA SER A 350 30.47 -53.60 18.80
C SER A 350 31.43 -54.47 19.63
N SER A 351 32.43 -53.79 20.21
CA SER A 351 33.07 -54.04 21.51
C SER A 351 34.51 -54.60 21.54
N THR A 352 35.33 -53.87 22.30
CA THR A 352 36.79 -53.85 22.48
C THR A 352 37.39 -54.98 23.32
N ARG A 353 36.81 -56.19 23.30
CA ARG A 353 37.41 -57.38 23.96
C ARG A 353 37.22 -58.63 23.11
N THR A 354 37.81 -58.59 21.93
CA THR A 354 38.31 -59.76 21.18
C THR A 354 39.64 -59.32 20.56
N PRO A 355 40.66 -60.19 20.42
CA PRO A 355 42.05 -59.79 20.21
C PRO A 355 42.31 -59.40 18.75
N PHE A 356 41.59 -58.39 18.27
CA PHE A 356 41.87 -57.72 17.01
C PHE A 356 42.27 -56.28 17.36
N SER A 357 43.57 -56.08 17.53
CA SER A 357 44.18 -54.78 17.79
C SER A 357 43.98 -53.87 16.58
N VAL A 358 43.19 -52.80 16.77
CA VAL A 358 42.99 -51.72 15.79
C VAL A 358 44.29 -50.93 15.54
N ASN A 359 45.31 -51.09 16.39
CA ASN A 359 46.58 -50.38 16.28
C ASN A 359 47.55 -50.98 15.24
N GLU A 360 47.30 -52.18 14.72
CA GLU A 360 48.13 -52.75 13.64
C GLU A 360 47.62 -52.40 12.23
N MET A 361 46.39 -51.89 12.10
CA MET A 361 45.83 -51.49 10.80
C MET A 361 46.21 -50.07 10.35
N LEU A 362 46.90 -49.28 11.19
CA LEU A 362 47.25 -47.88 10.90
C LEU A 362 48.76 -47.60 10.78
N ALA A 363 49.62 -48.62 10.84
CA ALA A 363 51.04 -48.47 10.54
C ALA A 363 51.29 -48.80 9.05
N GLY A 364 51.70 -47.78 8.29
CA GLY A 364 51.78 -47.81 6.85
C GLY A 364 52.91 -48.66 6.25
N GLN A 365 52.78 -48.82 4.93
CA GLN A 365 53.86 -48.92 3.95
C GLN A 365 55.00 -49.91 4.28
N SER A 366 54.91 -51.12 3.74
CA SER A 366 56.00 -51.74 2.98
C SER A 366 55.57 -53.08 2.39
N HIS A 367 56.14 -53.41 1.24
CA HIS A 367 55.84 -54.57 0.43
C HIS A 367 56.27 -55.90 1.08
N ALA A 368 55.46 -56.94 0.79
CA ALA A 368 55.80 -58.35 0.62
C ALA A 368 55.37 -59.37 1.72
N PHE A 369 54.63 -60.39 1.24
CA PHE A 369 54.34 -61.74 1.77
C PHE A 369 53.20 -62.01 2.80
N PHE A 370 52.05 -62.40 2.21
CA PHE A 370 51.19 -63.59 2.42
C PHE A 370 50.40 -63.89 3.73
N SER A 371 49.09 -64.06 3.49
CA SER A 371 48.12 -64.99 4.12
C SER A 371 47.37 -64.56 5.39
N PHE A 372 46.28 -63.80 5.22
CA PHE A 372 45.07 -63.95 6.04
C PHE A 372 43.82 -63.76 5.17
N LYS A 373 42.98 -64.79 5.07
CA LYS A 373 41.71 -64.74 4.31
C LYS A 373 40.73 -63.77 4.97
N SER A 374 40.12 -62.93 4.15
CA SER A 374 39.11 -61.95 4.57
C SER A 374 37.84 -62.63 5.11
N SER A 375 37.14 -61.94 5.99
CA SER A 375 35.90 -62.35 6.68
C SER A 375 34.71 -62.72 5.78
N ASN A 376 34.86 -62.62 4.45
CA ASN A 376 33.90 -63.08 3.46
C ASN A 376 34.01 -64.58 3.11
N SER A 377 34.93 -65.34 3.73
CA SER A 377 35.18 -66.74 3.36
C SER A 377 34.85 -67.80 4.42
N LEU A 378 34.14 -67.46 5.50
CA LEU A 378 33.76 -68.44 6.53
C LEU A 378 32.47 -69.16 6.16
N SER A 379 32.52 -70.48 6.09
CA SER A 379 31.34 -71.31 5.83
C SER A 379 30.40 -71.36 7.05
N LEU A 380 29.11 -71.60 6.82
CA LEU A 380 28.11 -71.61 7.90
C LEU A 380 28.31 -72.79 8.87
N ASP A 381 28.94 -73.87 8.40
CA ASP A 381 29.29 -75.02 9.22
C ASP A 381 30.49 -74.71 10.13
N GLU A 382 31.46 -73.91 9.68
CA GLU A 382 32.53 -73.38 10.56
C GLU A 382 31.98 -72.43 11.63
N LEU A 383 30.99 -71.60 11.27
CA LEU A 383 30.38 -70.65 12.19
C LEU A 383 29.53 -71.36 13.26
N HIS A 384 28.81 -72.42 12.87
CA HIS A 384 28.07 -73.27 13.79
C HIS A 384 28.98 -74.09 14.70
N SER A 385 30.13 -74.56 14.19
CA SER A 385 31.15 -75.23 15.00
C SER A 385 31.72 -74.29 16.06
N ARG A 386 32.13 -73.07 15.69
CA ARG A 386 32.72 -72.11 16.64
C ARG A 386 31.77 -71.69 17.77
N ILE A 387 30.47 -71.51 17.47
CA ILE A 387 29.46 -71.21 18.50
C ILE A 387 29.23 -72.42 19.42
N LYS A 388 29.29 -73.64 18.87
CA LYS A 388 29.18 -74.88 19.65
C LYS A 388 30.39 -75.07 20.57
N ASP A 389 31.57 -74.65 20.12
CA ASP A 389 32.81 -74.71 20.90
C ASP A 389 32.83 -73.64 22.01
N GLU A 390 32.36 -72.42 21.76
CA GLU A 390 32.15 -71.39 22.80
C GLU A 390 31.14 -71.82 23.89
N LEU A 391 30.07 -72.51 23.50
CA LEU A 391 29.06 -73.06 24.42
C LEU A 391 29.58 -74.25 25.24
N LYS A 392 30.62 -74.95 24.75
CA LYS A 392 31.32 -76.00 25.51
C LYS A 392 32.32 -75.38 26.50
N ALA A 393 33.12 -74.41 26.07
CA ALA A 393 34.08 -73.71 26.95
C ALA A 393 33.41 -73.06 28.16
N THR A 394 32.22 -72.47 27.97
CA THR A 394 31.42 -71.87 29.07
C THR A 394 30.72 -72.90 29.97
N LYS A 395 30.61 -74.16 29.55
CA LYS A 395 30.17 -75.28 30.42
C LYS A 395 31.32 -75.83 31.25
N ASP A 396 32.53 -75.89 30.70
CA ASP A 396 33.71 -76.37 31.41
C ASP A 396 34.19 -75.38 32.50
N GLU A 397 34.08 -74.06 32.27
CA GLU A 397 34.35 -73.03 33.30
C GLU A 397 33.34 -73.05 34.48
N ARG A 398 32.16 -73.63 34.31
CA ARG A 398 31.16 -73.82 35.39
C ARG A 398 31.27 -75.17 36.10
N GLY A 399 32.18 -76.05 35.65
CA GLY A 399 32.48 -77.34 36.29
C GLY A 399 33.73 -77.32 37.19
N GLN A 400 34.44 -76.19 37.27
CA GLN A 400 35.60 -75.97 38.15
C GLN A 400 35.39 -74.85 39.19
N GLN A 401 34.12 -74.52 39.52
CA GLN A 401 33.75 -73.70 40.67
C GLN A 401 32.91 -74.49 41.66
#